data_AF-A0A0D8L3P7-F1
#
_entry.id   AF-A0A0D8L3P7-F1
#
_cell.length_a   1.000
_cell.length_b   1.000
_cell.length_c   1.000
_cell.angle_alpha   90.00
_cell.angle_beta   90.00
_cell.angle_gamma   90.00
#
_symmetry.space_group_name_H-M   'P 1'
#
loop_
_entity.id
_entity.type
_entity.pdbx_description
1 polymer ?
#
loop_
_entity_poly.entity_id
_entity_poly.type
_entity_poly.pdbx_seq_one_letter_code
_entity_poly.pdbx_strand_id
1 'polypeptide(L)'
;MIERGKFRSLTLVNWNGFFARTFDLDELVTTLSGGNGAGKSTTMAAFITAMIPDLTLLHFRNTTEAGATSGSRDKGLHGKLRPGVCYAMLDVVNSRHQRVLVGVRLQQIAGRDKKVDIKSFMIQGLPTQYSPTQIVSEQLSERQVRVLPLNDLKARLDDIEGVHFKQFNSITDYHSVLFELGVIPKRLRSAGDRSKFYRLIEASLYGGISSAITRSLRDYLLPENSGVRKAFQDMEGALRENRITLEAIRVTQSDRDLFKHLITEATAYVSADYMRHANERRVHIDQALSVRRAPVPCV
;
A
#
# COMPACT_ATOMS: atom_id res chain seq x y z
N MET A 1 -25.98 14.61 0.77
CA MET A 1 -24.86 15.16 -0.04
C MET A 1 -23.58 14.87 0.73
N ILE A 2 -22.56 14.26 0.14
CA ILE A 2 -21.29 13.99 0.87
C ILE A 2 -20.41 15.24 0.74
N GLU A 3 -20.09 15.86 1.87
CA GLU A 3 -19.15 16.98 1.89
C GLU A 3 -17.70 16.50 1.72
N ARG A 4 -16.94 17.21 0.89
CA ARG A 4 -15.54 16.88 0.60
C ARG A 4 -14.63 17.66 1.54
N GLY A 5 -13.58 17.00 2.01
CA GLY A 5 -12.54 17.68 2.77
C GLY A 5 -11.87 18.79 1.95
N LYS A 6 -11.44 19.86 2.62
CA LYS A 6 -10.86 21.05 2.01
C LYS A 6 -9.59 21.47 2.75
N PHE A 7 -8.61 21.94 1.98
CA PHE A 7 -7.48 22.68 2.53
C PHE A 7 -7.94 24.09 2.86
N ARG A 8 -7.79 24.50 4.12
CA ARG A 8 -8.23 25.82 4.61
C ARG A 8 -7.12 26.85 4.49
N SER A 9 -5.90 26.50 4.87
CA SER A 9 -4.78 27.43 4.81
C SER A 9 -3.43 26.73 4.80
N LEU A 10 -2.42 27.41 4.25
CA LEU A 10 -1.01 27.04 4.32
C LEU A 10 -0.27 28.07 5.18
N THR A 11 0.41 27.62 6.23
CA THR A 11 1.21 28.47 7.10
C THR A 11 2.70 28.16 6.94
N LEU A 12 3.48 29.21 6.67
CA LEU A 12 4.93 29.19 6.59
C LEU A 12 5.51 29.99 7.76
N VAL A 13 6.45 29.40 8.49
CA VAL A 13 7.19 30.07 9.56
C VAL A 13 8.69 29.90 9.35
N ASN A 14 9.40 31.02 9.42
CA ASN A 14 10.84 31.18 9.26
C ASN A 14 11.38 30.71 7.89
N TRP A 15 10.58 30.86 6.84
CA TRP A 15 11.04 30.65 5.45
C TRP A 15 11.72 31.91 4.92
N ASN A 16 12.55 31.76 3.89
CA ASN A 16 13.17 32.89 3.23
C ASN A 16 12.09 33.76 2.56
N GLY A 17 12.02 35.04 2.95
CA GLY A 17 10.95 35.96 2.59
C GLY A 17 9.69 35.90 3.46
N PHE A 18 9.54 34.89 4.34
CA PHE A 18 8.35 34.73 5.20
C PHE A 18 8.75 34.37 6.63
N PHE A 19 8.76 35.36 7.53
CA PHE A 19 9.00 35.08 8.94
C PHE A 19 7.83 34.31 9.58
N ALA A 20 6.59 34.75 9.34
CA ALA A 20 5.39 34.07 9.76
C ALA A 20 4.23 34.52 8.87
N ARG A 21 3.74 33.64 8.00
CA ARG A 21 2.67 33.97 7.05
C ARG A 21 1.72 32.80 6.88
N THR A 22 0.43 33.09 6.99
CA THR A 22 -0.65 32.17 6.61
C THR A 22 -1.26 32.65 5.30
N PHE A 23 -1.49 31.71 4.41
CA PHE A 23 -2.20 31.87 3.15
C PHE A 23 -3.49 31.07 3.24
N ASP A 24 -4.61 31.76 3.33
CA ASP A 24 -5.92 31.10 3.27
C ASP A 24 -6.15 30.60 1.83
N LEU A 25 -6.68 29.40 1.74
CA LEU A 25 -6.97 28.74 0.49
C LEU A 25 -8.48 28.82 0.25
N ASP A 26 -8.82 29.33 -0.92
CA ASP A 26 -10.18 29.42 -1.41
C ASP A 26 -10.72 28.03 -1.77
N GLU A 27 -12.05 27.89 -1.78
CA GLU A 27 -12.70 26.62 -2.08
C GLU A 27 -12.44 26.11 -3.51
N LEU A 28 -12.16 27.03 -4.43
CA LEU A 28 -11.98 26.74 -5.85
C LEU A 28 -10.56 27.08 -6.32
N VAL A 29 -10.19 28.36 -6.31
CA VAL A 29 -8.93 28.82 -6.91
C VAL A 29 -8.28 29.89 -6.06
N THR A 30 -7.03 29.66 -5.68
CA THR A 30 -6.18 30.66 -5.03
C THR A 30 -5.02 31.01 -5.94
N THR A 31 -4.89 32.30 -6.29
CA THR A 31 -3.81 32.78 -7.15
C THR A 31 -2.75 33.50 -6.31
N LEU A 32 -1.50 33.06 -6.46
CA LEU A 32 -0.35 33.78 -5.91
C LEU A 32 0.14 34.81 -6.95
N SER A 33 -0.17 36.08 -6.74
CA SER A 33 0.31 37.18 -7.58
C SER A 33 1.53 37.88 -6.95
N GLY A 34 2.38 38.46 -7.79
CA GLY A 34 3.57 39.20 -7.34
C GLY A 34 4.72 39.14 -8.34
N GLY A 35 5.76 39.96 -8.15
CA GLY A 35 6.95 39.98 -9.00
C GLY A 35 7.82 38.71 -8.92
N ASN A 36 8.87 38.65 -9.74
CA ASN A 36 9.88 37.60 -9.63
C ASN A 36 10.60 37.71 -8.29
N GLY A 37 10.85 36.58 -7.63
CA GLY A 37 11.48 36.56 -6.31
C GLY A 37 10.55 36.87 -5.12
N ALA A 38 9.26 37.20 -5.36
CA ALA A 38 8.30 37.49 -4.29
C ALA A 38 7.94 36.30 -3.36
N GLY A 39 8.54 35.12 -3.58
CA GLY A 39 8.31 33.94 -2.74
C GLY A 39 7.20 33.00 -3.21
N LYS A 40 6.56 33.24 -4.36
CA LYS A 40 5.50 32.37 -4.91
C LYS A 40 5.90 30.89 -4.99
N SER A 41 7.06 30.61 -5.60
CA SER A 41 7.61 29.26 -5.72
C SER A 41 8.05 28.70 -4.37
N THR A 42 8.37 29.55 -3.39
CA THR A 42 8.68 29.14 -2.02
C THR A 42 7.43 28.70 -1.28
N THR A 43 6.32 29.42 -1.44
CA THR A 43 4.99 29.03 -0.93
C THR A 43 4.58 27.66 -1.47
N MET A 44 4.71 27.44 -2.78
CA MET A 44 4.44 26.12 -3.38
C MET A 44 5.38 25.05 -2.86
N ALA A 45 6.68 25.34 -2.73
CA ALA A 45 7.65 24.40 -2.17
C ALA A 45 7.29 23.97 -0.75
N ALA A 46 6.85 24.92 0.10
CA ALA A 46 6.40 24.62 1.46
C ALA A 46 5.18 23.70 1.47
N PHE A 47 4.19 23.96 0.61
CA PHE A 47 3.00 23.12 0.45
C PHE A 47 3.37 21.67 0.12
N ILE A 48 4.24 21.47 -0.88
CA ILE A 48 4.66 20.13 -1.33
C ILE A 48 5.49 19.44 -0.26
N THR A 49 6.34 20.20 0.44
CA THR A 49 7.19 19.67 1.51
C THR A 49 6.36 19.17 2.69
N ALA A 50 5.26 19.85 3.02
CA ALA A 50 4.30 19.39 4.04
C ALA A 50 3.51 18.15 3.59
N MET A 51 3.16 18.06 2.30
CA MET A 51 2.48 16.90 1.70
C MET A 51 3.39 15.67 1.59
N ILE A 52 4.64 15.86 1.16
CA ILE A 52 5.61 14.79 0.88
C ILE A 52 6.94 15.17 1.56
N PRO A 53 7.11 14.85 2.85
CA PRO A 53 8.34 15.11 3.60
C PRO A 53 9.48 14.14 3.24
N ASP A 54 9.71 13.88 1.96
CA ASP A 54 10.72 12.93 1.47
C ASP A 54 11.85 13.66 0.75
N LEU A 55 12.97 13.86 1.45
CA LEU A 55 14.15 14.52 0.88
C LEU A 55 14.70 13.80 -0.35
N THR A 56 14.43 12.51 -0.55
CA THR A 56 14.90 11.78 -1.74
C THR A 56 14.19 12.24 -3.02
N LEU A 57 12.97 12.76 -2.88
CA LEU A 57 12.10 13.18 -3.98
C LEU A 57 12.08 14.69 -4.17
N LEU A 58 12.11 15.45 -3.08
CA LEU A 58 12.02 16.91 -3.12
C LEU A 58 13.18 17.51 -3.91
N HIS A 59 12.87 18.02 -5.09
CA HIS A 59 13.80 18.70 -5.98
C HIS A 59 13.11 19.90 -6.63
N PHE A 60 13.41 21.10 -6.13
CA PHE A 60 12.84 22.33 -6.65
C PHE A 60 13.77 22.93 -7.70
N ARG A 61 13.45 22.70 -8.98
CA ARG A 61 14.17 23.26 -10.13
C ARG A 61 13.69 24.66 -10.42
N ASN A 62 14.55 25.44 -11.07
CA ASN A 62 14.09 26.63 -11.75
C ASN A 62 13.16 26.22 -12.90
N THR A 63 12.15 27.05 -13.17
CA THR A 63 11.16 26.77 -14.23
C THR A 63 11.80 26.63 -15.61
N THR A 64 12.92 27.31 -15.85
CA THR A 64 13.71 27.24 -17.09
C THR A 64 14.45 25.91 -17.27
N GLU A 65 14.58 25.11 -16.22
CA GLU A 65 15.29 23.82 -16.20
C GLU A 65 14.32 22.62 -16.12
N ALA A 66 13.05 22.84 -16.43
CA ALA A 66 12.05 21.78 -16.49
C ALA A 66 12.49 20.70 -17.50
N GLY A 67 12.83 19.51 -17.01
CA GLY A 67 13.29 18.38 -17.84
C GLY A 67 14.79 18.08 -17.80
N ALA A 68 15.62 18.91 -17.16
CA ALA A 68 17.06 18.63 -17.04
C ALA A 68 17.32 17.34 -16.24
N THR A 69 18.08 16.39 -16.78
CA THR A 69 18.47 15.16 -16.07
C THR A 69 19.64 15.36 -15.11
N SER A 70 20.24 16.57 -15.09
CA SER A 70 21.31 16.92 -14.16
C SER A 70 20.75 16.93 -12.73
N GLY A 71 21.15 15.94 -11.94
CA GLY A 71 20.99 15.96 -10.49
C GLY A 71 21.89 17.06 -9.92
N SER A 72 21.39 18.29 -9.86
CA SER A 72 22.06 19.34 -9.10
C SER A 72 22.24 18.85 -7.67
N ARG A 73 23.44 19.01 -7.11
CA ARG A 73 23.71 18.64 -5.70
C ARG A 73 22.82 19.44 -4.74
N ASP A 74 22.35 20.61 -5.17
CA ASP A 74 21.44 21.44 -4.41
C ASP A 74 19.98 21.12 -4.77
N LYS A 75 19.25 20.51 -3.84
CA LYS A 75 17.82 20.20 -3.98
C LYS A 75 16.93 21.45 -3.98
N GLY A 76 17.50 22.64 -3.77
CA GLY A 76 16.82 23.93 -3.84
C GLY A 76 15.97 24.25 -2.60
N LEU A 77 15.87 23.34 -1.62
CA LEU A 77 15.12 23.54 -0.38
C LEU A 77 15.92 24.32 0.66
N HIS A 78 17.23 24.08 0.78
CA HIS A 78 18.07 24.71 1.81
C HIS A 78 18.05 26.25 1.72
N GLY A 79 18.23 26.81 0.52
CA GLY A 79 18.23 28.26 0.29
C GLY A 79 16.85 28.94 0.43
N LYS A 80 15.78 28.15 0.54
CA LYS A 80 14.40 28.65 0.78
C LYS A 80 14.08 28.77 2.26
N LEU A 81 14.96 28.30 3.15
CA LEU A 81 14.78 28.34 4.60
C LEU A 81 15.71 29.39 5.21
N ARG A 82 15.34 29.91 6.38
CA ARG A 82 16.26 30.70 7.22
C ARG A 82 16.96 29.78 8.24
N PRO A 83 18.09 30.23 8.84
CA PRO A 83 18.69 29.52 9.96
C PRO A 83 17.71 29.38 11.13
N GLY A 84 17.78 28.24 11.82
CA GLY A 84 16.90 27.91 12.94
C GLY A 84 15.74 26.98 12.57
N VAL A 85 14.70 27.00 13.41
CA VAL A 85 13.50 26.16 13.25
C VAL A 85 12.57 26.82 12.25
N CYS A 86 12.09 26.05 11.27
CA CYS A 86 11.13 26.46 10.27
C CYS A 86 9.94 25.50 10.29
N TYR A 87 8.75 25.99 9.92
CA TYR A 87 7.55 25.17 9.79
C TYR A 87 6.86 25.38 8.45
N ALA A 88 6.32 24.30 7.90
CA ALA A 88 5.28 24.35 6.88
C ALA A 88 4.10 23.52 7.35
N MET A 89 2.92 24.13 7.44
CA MET A 89 1.72 23.51 8.00
C MET A 89 0.53 23.72 7.07
N LEU A 90 -0.27 22.68 6.93
CA LEU A 90 -1.52 22.64 6.17
C LEU A 90 -2.66 22.47 7.16
N ASP A 91 -3.55 23.45 7.19
CA ASP A 91 -4.81 23.38 7.93
C ASP A 91 -5.85 22.74 7.01
N VAL A 92 -6.39 21.59 7.41
CA VAL A 92 -7.32 20.79 6.62
C VAL A 92 -8.57 20.51 7.43
N VAL A 93 -9.73 20.66 6.80
CA VAL A 93 -11.00 20.20 7.35
C VAL A 93 -11.40 18.95 6.59
N ASN A 94 -11.51 17.82 7.27
CA ASN A 94 -11.90 16.56 6.62
C ASN A 94 -13.41 16.52 6.35
N SER A 95 -13.87 15.48 5.66
CA SER A 95 -15.30 15.25 5.37
C SER A 95 -16.17 14.98 6.61
N ARG A 96 -15.56 14.84 7.79
CA ARG A 96 -16.25 14.68 9.08
C ARG A 96 -16.26 15.98 9.88
N HIS A 97 -15.94 17.12 9.24
CA HIS A 97 -15.79 18.44 9.88
C HIS A 97 -14.76 18.49 11.00
N GLN A 98 -13.78 17.59 11.00
CA GLN A 98 -12.68 17.62 11.95
C GLN A 98 -11.55 18.45 11.35
N ARG A 99 -11.12 19.45 12.12
CA ARG A 99 -9.93 20.24 11.80
C ARG A 99 -8.68 19.45 12.15
N VAL A 100 -7.80 19.29 11.17
CA VAL A 100 -6.52 18.61 11.30
C VAL A 100 -5.44 19.52 10.75
N LEU A 101 -4.44 19.82 11.58
CA LEU A 101 -3.23 20.50 11.13
C LEU A 101 -2.16 19.45 10.86
N VAL A 102 -1.62 19.44 9.65
CA VAL A 102 -0.56 18.51 9.26
C VAL A 102 0.63 19.30 8.77
N GLY A 103 1.83 18.91 9.14
CA GLY A 103 2.97 19.75 8.84
C GLY A 103 4.31 19.12 9.08
N VAL A 104 5.32 19.91 8.80
CA VAL A 104 6.71 19.53 8.87
C VAL A 104 7.51 20.63 9.56
N ARG A 105 8.39 20.19 10.45
CA ARG A 105 9.46 21.02 10.98
C ARG A 105 10.67 20.84 10.10
N LEU A 106 11.21 21.93 9.59
CA LEU A 106 12.47 21.96 8.86
C LEU A 106 13.54 22.66 9.68
N GLN A 107 14.77 22.19 9.59
CA GLN A 107 15.92 22.84 10.21
C GLN A 107 17.16 22.66 9.32
N GLN A 108 17.87 23.76 9.05
CA GLN A 108 19.16 23.68 8.37
C GLN A 108 20.19 23.04 9.31
N ILE A 109 20.92 22.04 8.83
CA ILE A 109 21.97 21.39 9.60
C ILE A 109 23.26 22.17 9.35
N ALA A 110 23.74 22.88 10.38
CA ALA A 110 24.99 23.62 10.32
C ALA A 110 26.17 22.67 10.02
N GLY A 111 27.10 23.11 9.16
CA GLY A 111 28.36 22.40 8.89
C GLY A 111 28.25 21.15 7.99
N ARG A 112 27.08 20.85 7.41
CA ARG A 112 26.92 19.80 6.39
C ARG A 112 26.36 20.40 5.10
N ASP A 113 26.98 20.05 3.97
CA ASP A 113 26.67 20.51 2.61
C ASP A 113 25.16 20.66 2.34
N LYS A 114 24.63 21.87 2.59
CA LYS A 114 23.24 22.29 2.35
C LYS A 114 22.17 21.27 2.78
N LYS A 115 22.41 20.52 3.86
CA LYS A 115 21.48 19.47 4.32
C LYS A 115 20.37 20.07 5.19
N VAL A 116 19.15 19.61 4.97
CA VAL A 116 17.97 19.99 5.75
C VAL A 116 17.47 18.78 6.53
N ASP A 117 17.16 18.96 7.81
CA ASP A 117 16.42 17.99 8.61
C ASP A 117 14.92 18.24 8.48
N ILE A 118 14.13 17.17 8.31
CA ILE A 118 12.67 17.23 8.20
C ILE A 118 12.07 16.27 9.22
N LYS A 119 11.16 16.78 10.05
CA LYS A 119 10.35 15.98 10.98
C LYS A 119 8.87 16.28 10.75
N SER A 120 8.09 15.27 10.39
CA SER A 120 6.65 15.41 10.18
C SER A 120 5.87 15.25 11.49
N PHE A 121 4.76 15.96 11.58
CA PHE A 121 3.87 15.93 12.73
C PHE A 121 2.43 16.21 12.31
N MET A 122 1.52 15.96 13.23
CA MET A 122 0.10 16.20 13.11
C MET A 122 -0.45 16.75 14.42
N ILE A 123 -1.42 17.65 14.33
CA ILE A 123 -2.22 18.16 15.42
C ILE A 123 -3.69 17.93 15.07
N GLN A 124 -4.40 17.21 15.94
CA GLN A 124 -5.85 16.99 15.81
C GLN A 124 -6.59 17.67 16.95
N GLY A 125 -7.83 18.09 16.69
CA GLY A 125 -8.70 18.66 17.72
C GLY A 125 -8.40 20.12 18.07
N LEU A 126 -7.59 20.82 17.27
CA LEU A 126 -7.25 22.20 17.52
C LEU A 126 -8.48 23.13 17.37
N PRO A 127 -8.88 23.88 18.41
CA PRO A 127 -10.02 24.78 18.32
C PRO A 127 -9.81 25.86 17.25
N THR A 128 -10.89 26.24 16.54
CA THR A 128 -10.85 27.21 15.42
C THR A 128 -10.29 28.58 15.81
N GLN A 129 -10.35 28.91 17.11
CA GLN A 129 -9.86 30.17 17.68
C GLN A 129 -8.33 30.30 17.59
N TYR A 130 -7.61 29.17 17.62
CA TYR A 130 -6.16 29.19 17.54
C TYR A 130 -5.69 29.24 16.09
N SER A 131 -4.92 30.28 15.77
CA SER A 131 -4.24 30.38 14.49
C SER A 131 -3.00 29.47 14.47
N PRO A 132 -2.70 28.76 13.36
CA PRO A 132 -1.53 27.91 13.26
C PRO A 132 -0.22 28.65 13.57
N THR A 133 -0.13 29.92 13.19
CA THR A 133 1.03 30.77 13.44
C THR A 133 1.29 30.98 14.92
N GLN A 134 0.27 31.35 15.70
CA GLN A 134 0.40 31.63 17.14
C GLN A 134 0.77 30.39 17.95
N ILE A 135 0.50 29.19 17.45
CA ILE A 135 0.81 27.93 18.13
C ILE A 135 2.30 27.64 18.07
N VAL A 136 2.91 27.85 16.90
CA VAL A 136 4.33 27.55 16.67
C VAL A 136 5.26 28.71 17.01
N SER A 137 4.73 29.90 17.27
CA SER A 137 5.49 31.06 17.70
C SER A 137 5.12 31.50 19.11
N GLU A 138 6.12 32.02 19.81
CA GLU A 138 6.00 32.63 21.12
C GLU A 138 6.45 34.09 21.01
N GLN A 139 5.65 35.02 21.52
CA GLN A 139 6.04 36.43 21.61
C GLN A 139 6.78 36.64 22.92
N LEU A 140 8.11 36.84 22.85
CA LEU A 140 8.91 37.19 24.03
C LEU A 140 8.83 38.70 24.34
N SER A 141 8.59 39.54 23.33
CA SER A 141 8.40 41.00 23.45
C SER A 141 7.66 41.54 22.22
N GLU A 142 7.24 42.82 22.22
CA GLU A 142 6.51 43.44 21.09
C GLU A 142 7.21 43.31 19.73
N ARG A 143 8.55 43.18 19.69
CA ARG A 143 9.35 43.04 18.46
C ARG A 143 10.10 41.72 18.31
N GLN A 144 10.07 40.84 19.31
CA GLN A 144 10.80 39.57 19.25
C GLN A 144 9.84 38.40 19.34
N VAL A 145 9.78 37.65 18.24
CA VAL A 145 9.02 36.43 18.12
C VAL A 145 10.00 35.27 18.00
N ARG A 146 9.86 34.29 18.89
CA ARG A 146 10.64 33.05 18.87
C ARG A 146 9.80 31.95 18.24
N VAL A 147 10.44 31.11 17.42
CA VAL A 147 9.81 29.91 16.86
C VAL A 147 10.11 28.74 17.80
N LEU A 148 9.06 28.06 18.24
CA LEU A 148 9.16 26.96 19.20
C LEU A 148 9.68 25.68 18.52
N PRO A 149 10.65 24.96 19.10
CA PRO A 149 11.00 23.61 18.66
C PRO A 149 9.86 22.62 18.96
N LEU A 150 9.92 21.41 18.37
CA LEU A 150 8.85 20.41 18.51
C LEU A 150 8.62 19.96 19.97
N ASN A 151 9.64 19.98 20.81
CA ASN A 151 9.51 19.57 22.22
C ASN A 151 8.65 20.59 22.99
N ASP A 152 8.94 21.88 22.82
CA ASP A 152 8.20 22.96 23.46
C ASP A 152 6.79 23.09 22.86
N LEU A 153 6.65 22.84 21.55
CA LEU A 153 5.35 22.75 20.90
C LEU A 153 4.50 21.62 21.49
N LYS A 154 5.09 20.45 21.74
CA LYS A 154 4.38 19.34 22.37
C LYS A 154 3.88 19.72 23.76
N ALA A 155 4.75 20.27 24.61
CA ALA A 155 4.37 20.70 25.96
C ALA A 155 3.21 21.70 25.93
N ARG A 156 3.25 22.69 25.04
CA ARG A 156 2.19 23.69 24.89
C ARG A 156 0.87 23.11 24.38
N LEU A 157 0.91 22.07 23.55
CA LEU A 157 -0.30 21.41 23.04
C LEU A 157 -0.89 20.45 24.07
N ASP A 158 -0.06 19.85 24.93
CA ASP A 158 -0.50 18.98 26.02
C ASP A 158 -1.31 19.79 27.08
N ASP A 159 -1.08 21.10 27.20
CA ASP A 159 -1.86 22.01 28.05
C ASP A 159 -3.27 22.31 27.50
N ILE A 160 -3.54 22.04 26.22
CA ILE A 160 -4.83 22.34 25.57
C ILE A 160 -5.69 21.07 25.55
N GLU A 161 -6.80 21.08 26.30
CA GLU A 161 -7.71 19.94 26.36
C GLU A 161 -8.24 19.52 24.98
N GLY A 162 -8.20 18.21 24.71
CA GLY A 162 -8.71 17.61 23.47
C GLY A 162 -7.75 17.67 22.27
N VAL A 163 -6.61 18.36 22.39
CA VAL A 163 -5.62 18.44 21.32
C VAL A 163 -4.69 17.23 21.36
N HIS A 164 -4.54 16.58 20.21
CA HIS A 164 -3.66 15.42 20.06
C HIS A 164 -2.50 15.78 19.15
N PHE A 165 -1.29 15.84 19.74
CA PHE A 165 -0.05 16.01 18.99
C PHE A 165 0.61 14.66 18.71
N LYS A 166 0.92 14.39 17.44
CA LYS A 166 1.64 13.17 17.02
C LYS A 166 2.80 13.53 16.11
N GLN A 167 4.01 13.19 16.55
CA GLN A 167 5.21 13.25 15.71
C GLN A 167 5.45 11.89 15.05
N PHE A 168 5.90 11.90 13.80
CA PHE A 168 6.19 10.68 13.05
C PHE A 168 7.69 10.52 12.82
N ASN A 169 8.18 9.30 13.06
CA ASN A 169 9.55 8.91 12.74
C ASN A 169 9.67 8.32 11.33
N SER A 170 8.57 7.76 10.82
CA SER A 170 8.48 7.16 9.49
C SER A 170 7.53 7.97 8.60
N ILE A 171 7.97 8.24 7.37
CA ILE A 171 7.16 8.91 6.35
C ILE A 171 5.94 8.04 5.99
N THR A 172 6.10 6.71 6.00
CA THR A 172 5.01 5.76 5.71
C THR A 172 3.88 5.87 6.73
N ASP A 173 4.22 6.05 8.00
CA ASP A 173 3.21 6.21 9.07
C ASP A 173 2.50 7.54 8.94
N TYR A 174 3.25 8.61 8.63
CA TYR A 174 2.68 9.93 8.35
C TYR A 174 1.67 9.88 7.19
N HIS A 175 2.04 9.28 6.06
CA HIS A 175 1.14 9.14 4.91
C HIS A 175 -0.04 8.20 5.19
N SER A 176 0.13 7.19 6.04
CA SER A 176 -0.96 6.29 6.43
C SER A 176 -2.05 7.06 7.19
N VAL A 177 -1.66 7.88 8.18
CA VAL A 177 -2.64 8.69 8.92
C VAL A 177 -3.24 9.79 8.04
N LEU A 178 -2.46 10.43 7.15
CA LEU A 178 -3.01 11.39 6.19
C LEU A 178 -4.08 10.77 5.28
N PHE A 179 -3.91 9.50 4.89
CA PHE A 179 -4.90 8.78 4.09
C PHE A 179 -6.16 8.48 4.91
N GLU A 180 -6.00 8.03 6.16
CA GLU A 180 -7.14 7.74 7.06
C GLU A 180 -7.99 8.98 7.35
N LEU A 181 -7.35 10.15 7.44
CA LEU A 181 -8.03 11.43 7.64
C LEU A 181 -8.59 12.04 6.34
N GLY A 182 -8.35 11.41 5.19
CA GLY A 182 -8.85 11.88 3.90
C GLY A 182 -8.12 13.12 3.35
N VAL A 183 -6.89 13.39 3.80
CA VAL A 183 -6.06 14.49 3.28
C VAL A 183 -5.45 14.13 1.94
N ILE A 184 -4.99 12.88 1.78
CA ILE A 184 -4.39 12.39 0.53
C ILE A 184 -5.32 11.38 -0.18
N PRO A 185 -5.35 11.38 -1.52
CA PRO A 185 -6.29 10.54 -2.28
C PRO A 185 -5.83 9.08 -2.44
N LYS A 186 -4.54 8.78 -2.21
CA LYS A 186 -3.94 7.45 -2.44
C LYS A 186 -3.09 7.02 -1.25
N ARG A 187 -3.13 5.73 -0.90
CA ARG A 187 -2.22 5.14 0.10
C ARG A 187 -0.80 5.10 -0.44
N LEU A 188 0.14 5.73 0.27
CA LEU A 188 1.55 5.79 -0.11
C LEU A 188 2.35 4.81 0.76
N ARG A 189 2.33 3.52 0.39
CA ARG A 189 2.98 2.46 1.18
C ARG A 189 4.47 2.34 0.88
N SER A 190 4.84 2.53 -0.37
CA SER A 190 6.21 2.34 -0.85
C SER A 190 6.84 3.64 -1.33
N ALA A 191 8.18 3.66 -1.46
CA ALA A 191 8.89 4.76 -2.10
C ALA A 191 8.46 4.95 -3.56
N GLY A 192 8.09 3.87 -4.26
CA GLY A 192 7.55 3.93 -5.62
C GLY A 192 6.22 4.68 -5.68
N ASP A 193 5.30 4.43 -4.73
CA ASP A 193 4.03 5.17 -4.65
C ASP A 193 4.25 6.66 -4.39
N ARG A 194 5.16 6.99 -3.45
CA ARG A 194 5.55 8.38 -3.17
C ARG A 194 6.16 9.05 -4.39
N SER A 195 6.98 8.34 -5.14
CA SER A 195 7.61 8.85 -6.36
C SER A 195 6.57 9.15 -7.44
N LYS A 196 5.61 8.25 -7.66
CA LYS A 196 4.48 8.46 -8.60
C LYS A 196 3.64 9.66 -8.16
N PHE A 197 3.31 9.76 -6.88
CA PHE A 197 2.53 10.88 -6.35
C PHE A 197 3.27 12.22 -6.46
N TYR A 198 4.56 12.26 -6.12
CA TYR A 198 5.40 13.44 -6.28
C TYR A 198 5.49 13.88 -7.75
N ARG A 199 5.73 12.96 -8.69
CA ARG A 199 5.80 13.29 -10.12
C ARG A 199 4.50 13.87 -10.68
N LEU A 200 3.35 13.45 -10.17
CA LEU A 200 2.06 14.02 -10.55
C LEU A 200 1.95 15.48 -10.10
N ILE A 201 2.32 15.75 -8.85
CA ILE A 201 2.36 17.12 -8.32
C ILE A 201 3.40 17.95 -9.08
N GLU A 202 4.58 17.40 -9.33
CA GLU A 202 5.65 18.04 -10.09
C GLU A 202 5.20 18.48 -11.49
N ALA A 203 4.48 17.60 -12.21
CA ALA A 203 3.91 17.92 -13.51
C ALA A 203 2.91 19.08 -13.44
N SER A 204 2.10 19.15 -12.38
CA SER A 204 1.16 20.26 -12.18
C SER A 204 1.83 21.60 -11.86
N LEU A 205 3.03 21.59 -11.27
CA LEU A 205 3.76 22.80 -10.88
C LEU A 205 4.49 23.45 -12.06
N TYR A 206 5.20 22.64 -12.85
CA TYR A 206 5.95 23.15 -14.01
C TYR A 206 5.05 23.32 -15.23
N GLY A 207 3.89 22.64 -15.25
CA GLY A 207 2.98 22.62 -16.38
C GLY A 207 3.48 21.74 -17.52
N GLY A 208 2.58 21.45 -18.45
CA GLY A 208 2.87 20.63 -19.64
C GLY A 208 2.71 19.12 -19.44
N ILE A 209 2.99 18.37 -20.50
CA ILE A 209 2.86 16.91 -20.52
C ILE A 209 4.14 16.29 -19.95
N SER A 210 4.04 15.68 -18.78
CA SER A 210 5.17 14.97 -18.18
C SER A 210 5.48 13.70 -18.97
N SER A 211 6.65 13.67 -19.63
CA SER A 211 7.12 12.49 -20.39
C SER A 211 7.27 11.24 -19.51
N ALA A 212 7.60 11.42 -18.23
CA ALA A 212 7.68 10.33 -17.25
C ALA A 212 6.31 9.69 -16.98
N ILE A 213 5.25 10.51 -16.91
CA ILE A 213 3.87 10.01 -16.77
C ILE A 213 3.43 9.36 -18.07
N THR A 214 3.64 10.00 -19.22
CA THR A 214 3.23 9.46 -20.53
C THR A 214 3.83 8.09 -20.83
N ARG A 215 5.12 7.87 -20.51
CA ARG A 215 5.78 6.57 -20.71
C ARG A 215 5.21 5.45 -19.84
N SER A 216 4.61 5.79 -18.70
CA SER A 216 4.10 4.82 -17.71
C SER A 216 2.64 5.06 -17.33
N LEU A 217 1.82 5.58 -18.26
CA LEU A 217 0.40 5.91 -18.05
C LEU A 217 -0.40 4.76 -17.42
N ARG A 218 -0.10 3.53 -17.84
CA ARG A 218 -0.68 2.30 -17.28
C ARG A 218 -0.59 2.27 -15.76
N ASP A 219 0.56 2.64 -15.21
CA ASP A 219 0.87 2.55 -13.78
C ASP A 219 0.18 3.63 -12.93
N TYR A 220 -0.33 4.69 -13.58
CA TYR A 220 -1.09 5.77 -12.93
C TYR A 220 -2.60 5.53 -13.02
N LEU A 221 -3.07 4.94 -14.11
CA LEU A 221 -4.50 4.80 -14.41
C LEU A 221 -5.07 3.43 -14.03
N LEU A 222 -4.33 2.34 -14.26
CA LEU A 222 -4.85 1.00 -14.00
C LEU A 222 -4.56 0.58 -12.55
N PRO A 223 -5.60 0.29 -11.75
CA PRO A 223 -5.40 -0.24 -10.41
C PRO A 223 -4.86 -1.67 -10.47
N GLU A 224 -3.91 -2.00 -9.61
CA GLU A 224 -3.45 -3.37 -9.42
C GLU A 224 -4.47 -4.15 -8.59
N ASN A 225 -5.25 -5.02 -9.24
CA ASN A 225 -6.19 -5.90 -8.57
C ASN A 225 -5.46 -7.14 -8.02
N SER A 226 -4.95 -7.04 -6.80
CA SER A 226 -4.29 -8.17 -6.11
C SER A 226 -5.20 -9.40 -5.95
N GLY A 227 -6.51 -9.19 -5.91
CA GLY A 227 -7.50 -10.26 -5.85
C GLY A 227 -7.45 -11.20 -7.06
N VAL A 228 -7.15 -10.67 -8.25
CA VAL A 228 -7.04 -11.49 -9.47
C VAL A 228 -5.84 -12.44 -9.33
N ARG A 229 -4.67 -11.92 -8.96
CA ARG A 229 -3.47 -12.74 -8.77
C ARG A 229 -3.69 -13.83 -7.72
N LYS A 230 -4.33 -13.49 -6.59
CA LYS A 230 -4.64 -14.45 -5.54
C LYS A 230 -5.63 -15.52 -6.04
N ALA A 231 -6.70 -15.13 -6.72
CA ALA A 231 -7.68 -16.07 -7.26
C ALA A 231 -7.05 -17.06 -8.26
N PHE A 232 -6.11 -16.62 -9.10
CA PHE A 232 -5.37 -17.53 -9.98
C PHE A 232 -4.48 -18.51 -9.20
N GLN A 233 -3.81 -18.06 -8.14
CA GLN A 233 -3.01 -18.94 -7.29
C GLN A 233 -3.87 -19.99 -6.56
N ASP A 234 -5.01 -19.56 -6.01
CA ASP A 234 -5.96 -20.43 -5.33
C ASP A 234 -6.55 -21.46 -6.33
N MET A 235 -6.86 -21.03 -7.56
CA MET A 235 -7.33 -21.91 -8.64
C MET A 235 -6.27 -22.91 -9.09
N GLU A 236 -5.01 -22.49 -9.23
CA GLU A 236 -3.90 -23.37 -9.58
C GLU A 236 -3.69 -24.46 -8.52
N GLY A 237 -3.79 -24.10 -7.23
CA GLY A 237 -3.78 -25.05 -6.12
C GLY A 237 -4.92 -26.07 -6.22
N ALA A 238 -6.15 -25.60 -6.42
CA ALA A 238 -7.32 -26.46 -6.55
C ALA A 238 -7.25 -27.39 -7.78
N LEU A 239 -6.72 -26.93 -8.91
CA LEU A 239 -6.53 -27.76 -10.10
C LEU A 239 -5.49 -28.86 -9.87
N ARG A 240 -4.41 -28.54 -9.15
CA ARG A 240 -3.38 -29.51 -8.79
C ARG A 240 -3.93 -30.59 -7.86
N GLU A 241 -4.71 -30.21 -6.85
CA GLU A 241 -5.37 -31.15 -5.94
C GLU A 241 -6.39 -32.04 -6.66
N ASN A 242 -7.21 -31.47 -7.55
CA ASN A 242 -8.14 -32.23 -8.37
C ASN A 242 -7.43 -33.25 -9.26
N ARG A 243 -6.29 -32.87 -9.85
CA ARG A 243 -5.50 -33.80 -10.67
C ARG A 243 -5.00 -34.98 -9.86
N ILE A 244 -4.43 -34.75 -8.68
CA ILE A 244 -3.95 -35.82 -7.78
C ILE A 244 -5.13 -36.72 -7.37
N THR A 245 -6.28 -36.12 -7.06
CA THR A 245 -7.48 -36.87 -6.69
C THR A 245 -8.00 -37.73 -7.84
N LEU A 246 -8.02 -37.21 -9.07
CA LEU A 246 -8.40 -37.96 -10.26
C LEU A 246 -7.43 -39.12 -10.55
N GLU A 247 -6.12 -38.90 -10.38
CA GLU A 247 -5.10 -39.94 -10.50
C GLU A 247 -5.32 -41.04 -9.44
N ALA A 248 -5.59 -40.67 -8.18
CA ALA A 248 -5.90 -41.62 -7.11
C ALA A 248 -7.19 -42.42 -7.36
N ILE A 249 -8.26 -41.76 -7.85
CA ILE A 249 -9.51 -42.43 -8.24
C ILE A 249 -9.23 -43.43 -9.36
N ARG A 250 -8.43 -43.04 -10.37
CA ARG A 250 -8.09 -43.91 -11.50
C ARG A 250 -7.34 -45.16 -11.05
N VAL A 251 -6.36 -45.03 -10.16
CA VAL A 251 -5.62 -46.17 -9.59
C VAL A 251 -6.56 -47.08 -8.78
N THR A 252 -7.42 -46.48 -7.96
CA THR A 252 -8.39 -47.25 -7.15
C THR A 252 -9.39 -48.01 -8.03
N GLN A 253 -9.81 -47.41 -9.15
CA GLN A 253 -10.67 -48.07 -10.14
C GLN A 253 -9.95 -49.23 -10.83
N SER A 254 -8.69 -49.05 -11.25
CA SER A 254 -7.93 -50.15 -11.86
C SER A 254 -7.72 -51.32 -10.89
N ASP A 255 -7.44 -51.04 -9.61
CA ASP A 255 -7.29 -52.07 -8.59
C ASP A 255 -8.59 -52.83 -8.36
N ARG A 256 -9.71 -52.10 -8.26
CA ARG A 256 -11.05 -52.72 -8.13
C ARG A 256 -11.37 -53.62 -9.31
N ASP A 257 -11.10 -53.18 -10.53
CA ASP A 257 -11.39 -53.95 -11.74
C ASP A 257 -10.50 -55.21 -11.80
N LEU A 258 -9.23 -55.11 -11.39
CA LEU A 258 -8.34 -56.27 -11.22
C LEU A 258 -8.92 -57.26 -10.19
N PHE A 259 -9.35 -56.80 -9.01
CA PHE A 259 -9.98 -57.67 -8.01
C PHE A 259 -11.24 -58.34 -8.54
N LYS A 260 -12.08 -57.60 -9.26
CA LYS A 260 -13.31 -58.15 -9.85
C LYS A 260 -12.98 -59.24 -10.88
N HIS A 261 -11.97 -59.03 -11.72
CA HIS A 261 -11.49 -60.05 -12.65
C HIS A 261 -10.97 -61.28 -11.92
N LEU A 262 -10.13 -61.10 -10.90
CA LEU A 262 -9.55 -62.20 -10.13
C LEU A 262 -10.61 -63.05 -9.42
N ILE A 263 -11.63 -62.42 -8.84
CA ILE A 263 -12.78 -63.12 -8.24
C ILE A 263 -13.55 -63.91 -9.31
N THR A 264 -13.76 -63.33 -10.49
CA THR A 264 -14.49 -63.99 -11.59
C THR A 264 -13.74 -65.23 -12.06
N GLU A 265 -12.42 -65.11 -12.31
CA GLU A 265 -11.57 -66.23 -12.72
C GLU A 265 -11.44 -67.29 -11.63
N ALA A 266 -11.29 -66.90 -10.36
CA ALA A 266 -11.25 -67.83 -9.24
C ALA A 266 -12.57 -68.62 -9.12
N THR A 267 -13.71 -67.94 -9.30
CA THR A 267 -15.03 -68.58 -9.28
C THR A 267 -15.17 -69.57 -10.45
N ALA A 268 -14.73 -69.18 -11.64
CA ALA A 268 -14.73 -70.05 -12.82
C ALA A 268 -13.84 -71.29 -12.59
N TYR A 269 -12.64 -71.10 -12.06
CA TYR A 269 -11.71 -72.18 -11.73
C TYR A 269 -12.30 -73.17 -10.72
N VAL A 270 -12.84 -72.68 -9.61
CA VAL A 270 -13.47 -73.53 -8.58
C VAL A 270 -14.67 -74.28 -9.16
N SER A 271 -15.49 -73.63 -10.01
CA SER A 271 -16.62 -74.29 -10.67
C SER A 271 -16.17 -75.40 -11.63
N ALA A 272 -15.08 -75.18 -12.37
CA ALA A 272 -14.50 -76.16 -13.29
C ALA A 272 -13.92 -77.35 -12.53
N ASP A 273 -13.23 -77.10 -11.41
CA ASP A 273 -12.68 -78.14 -10.54
C ASP A 273 -13.79 -78.98 -9.89
N TYR A 274 -14.86 -78.34 -9.41
CA TYR A 274 -16.03 -79.04 -8.89
C TYR A 274 -16.69 -79.94 -9.94
N MET A 275 -16.86 -79.45 -11.18
CA MET A 275 -17.42 -80.23 -12.29
C MET A 275 -16.50 -81.38 -12.69
N ARG A 276 -15.18 -81.18 -12.67
CA ARG A 276 -14.19 -82.24 -12.90
C ARG A 276 -14.35 -83.35 -11.86
N HIS A 277 -14.35 -83.03 -10.58
CA HIS A 277 -14.54 -84.01 -9.51
C HIS A 277 -15.92 -84.68 -9.53
N ALA A 278 -16.98 -83.97 -9.93
CA ALA A 278 -18.29 -84.57 -10.14
C ALA A 278 -18.27 -85.58 -11.30
N ASN A 279 -17.62 -85.24 -12.42
CA ASN A 279 -17.47 -86.14 -13.57
C ASN A 279 -16.59 -87.36 -13.25
N GLU A 280 -15.46 -87.17 -12.57
CA GLU A 280 -14.59 -88.27 -12.11
C GLU A 280 -15.38 -89.23 -11.20
N ARG A 281 -16.14 -88.70 -10.23
CA ARG A 281 -17.03 -89.52 -9.38
C ARG A 281 -18.08 -90.27 -10.20
N ARG A 282 -18.71 -89.63 -11.19
CA ARG A 282 -19.69 -90.28 -12.06
C ARG A 282 -19.07 -91.44 -12.84
N VAL A 283 -17.88 -91.22 -13.42
CA VAL A 283 -17.13 -92.27 -14.13
C VAL A 283 -16.79 -93.44 -13.21
N HIS A 284 -16.34 -93.18 -11.98
CA HIS A 284 -16.05 -94.25 -11.01
C HIS A 284 -17.31 -95.03 -10.60
N ILE A 285 -18.45 -94.36 -10.42
CA ILE A 285 -19.74 -95.02 -10.13
C ILE A 285 -20.18 -95.89 -11.31
N ASP A 286 -20.09 -95.38 -12.54
CA ASP A 286 -20.45 -96.12 -13.75
C ASP A 286 -19.56 -97.37 -13.93
N GLN A 287 -18.26 -97.26 -13.64
CA GLN A 287 -17.33 -98.40 -13.60
C GLN A 287 -17.70 -99.41 -12.51
N ALA A 288 -18.06 -98.97 -11.30
CA ALA A 288 -18.48 -99.88 -10.23
C ALA A 288 -19.81 -100.59 -10.56
N LEU A 289 -20.76 -99.89 -11.18
CA LEU A 289 -22.02 -100.46 -11.63
C LEU A 289 -21.85 -101.48 -12.76
N SER A 290 -20.92 -101.25 -13.70
CA SER A 290 -20.65 -102.20 -14.78
C SER A 290 -20.07 -103.52 -14.25
N VAL A 291 -19.15 -103.46 -13.28
CA VAL A 291 -18.63 -104.64 -12.58
C VAL A 291 -19.74 -105.40 -11.84
N ARG A 292 -20.68 -104.69 -11.21
CA ARG A 292 -21.83 -105.31 -10.50
C ARG A 292 -22.87 -105.94 -11.45
N ARG A 293 -23.00 -105.42 -12.67
CA ARG A 293 -23.90 -105.96 -13.72
C ARG A 293 -23.27 -107.12 -14.50
N ALA A 294 -21.97 -107.37 -14.35
CA ALA A 294 -21.35 -108.56 -14.91
C ALA A 294 -21.92 -109.80 -14.21
N PRO A 295 -22.46 -110.79 -14.94
CA PRO A 295 -23.01 -111.99 -14.32
C PRO A 295 -21.91 -112.72 -13.55
N VAL A 296 -22.15 -112.95 -12.26
CA VAL A 296 -21.32 -113.85 -11.46
C VAL A 296 -21.43 -115.24 -12.11
N PRO A 297 -20.31 -115.90 -12.49
CA PRO A 297 -20.38 -117.28 -12.92
C PRO A 297 -20.86 -118.09 -11.71
N CYS A 298 -22.08 -118.63 -11.79
CA CYS A 298 -22.53 -119.63 -10.84
C CYS A 298 -21.64 -120.86 -11.05
N VAL A 299 -20.93 -121.25 -10.00
CA VAL A 299 -20.11 -122.46 -9.91
C VAL A 299 -20.97 -123.70 -10.14
#